data_AF-A0A8T7BHS1-F1
#
_entry.id   AF-A0A8T7BHS1-F1
#
_cell.length_a   1.000
_cell.length_b   1.000
_cell.length_c   1.000
_cell.angle_alpha   90.00
_cell.angle_beta   90.00
_cell.angle_gamma   90.00
#
_symmetry.space_group_name_H-M   'P 1'
#
loop_
_entity.id
_entity.type
_entity.pdbx_description
1 polymer ?
#
loop_
_entity_poly.entity_id
_entity_poly.type
_entity_poly.pdbx_seq_one_letter_code
_entity_poly.pdbx_strand_id
1 'polypeptide(L)'
;MKDNKLLLWILIGAIGGIFCGWFFGTAMLSIAWVGTFFLDALKMLIVPLIIAAVITSITAIGDVRHLGKLGGFTVLYYLSTTAIAVFIGLVAVNIIQPGVGTEQLSQTIPDDIVGKEATGFADIILTLISPSLVDSAARLELLPIIVFCIAFGIALTTLGERGTTISNFFEGLNDVMMKLVIWLMYLAPVGIF
;
A
#
# COMPACT_ATOMS: atom_id res chain seq x y z
N MET A 1 -13.80 -6.17 20.02
CA MET A 1 -13.52 -7.61 20.30
C MET A 1 -12.08 -7.71 20.78
N LYS A 2 -11.71 -8.62 21.71
CA LYS A 2 -10.30 -8.80 22.11
C LYS A 2 -9.45 -9.05 20.85
N ASP A 3 -8.36 -8.31 20.68
CA ASP A 3 -7.55 -8.23 19.45
C ASP A 3 -7.11 -9.60 18.91
N ASN A 4 -6.86 -10.57 19.81
CA ASN A 4 -6.45 -11.92 19.42
C ASN A 4 -7.54 -12.74 18.70
N LYS A 5 -8.83 -12.37 18.81
CA LYS A 5 -9.89 -13.10 18.11
C LYS A 5 -9.88 -12.77 16.62
N LEU A 6 -9.66 -11.53 16.21
CA LEU A 6 -9.72 -11.17 14.79
C LEU A 6 -8.66 -11.93 13.97
N LEU A 7 -7.42 -11.96 14.47
CA LEU A 7 -6.31 -12.68 13.86
C LEU A 7 -6.64 -14.17 13.69
N LEU A 8 -7.20 -14.80 14.72
CA LEU A 8 -7.58 -16.21 14.67
C LEU A 8 -8.65 -16.48 13.60
N TRP A 9 -9.62 -15.58 13.44
CA TRP A 9 -10.67 -15.74 12.41
C TRP A 9 -10.11 -15.55 11.00
N ILE A 10 -9.20 -14.59 10.81
CA ILE A 10 -8.50 -14.40 9.53
C ILE A 10 -7.70 -15.66 9.17
N LEU A 11 -6.96 -16.25 10.13
CA LEU A 11 -6.22 -17.48 9.90
C LEU A 11 -7.14 -18.66 9.54
N ILE A 12 -8.27 -18.80 10.24
CA ILE A 12 -9.27 -19.82 9.90
C ILE A 12 -9.83 -19.59 8.50
N GLY A 13 -10.14 -18.35 8.12
CA GLY A 13 -10.58 -18.00 6.77
C GLY A 13 -9.55 -18.40 5.72
N ALA A 14 -8.29 -18.00 5.89
CA ALA A 14 -7.21 -18.32 4.96
C ALA A 14 -6.97 -19.84 4.83
N ILE A 15 -6.87 -20.57 5.95
CA ILE A 15 -6.66 -22.02 5.93
C ILE A 15 -7.88 -22.73 5.32
N GLY A 16 -9.09 -22.29 5.69
CA GLY A 16 -10.34 -22.81 5.14
C GLY A 16 -10.44 -22.61 3.63
N GLY A 17 -10.09 -21.43 3.14
CA GLY A 17 -10.09 -21.08 1.71
C GLY A 17 -9.10 -21.95 0.93
N ILE A 18 -7.88 -22.15 1.45
CA ILE A 18 -6.88 -23.06 0.85
C ILE A 18 -7.41 -24.49 0.79
N PHE A 19 -7.94 -25.02 1.89
CA PHE A 19 -8.42 -26.40 1.94
C PHE A 19 -9.64 -26.61 1.02
N CYS A 20 -10.59 -25.68 1.02
CA CYS A 20 -11.77 -25.75 0.15
C CYS A 20 -11.39 -25.54 -1.32
N GLY A 21 -10.45 -24.64 -1.63
CA GLY A 21 -9.93 -24.45 -2.98
C GLY A 21 -9.24 -25.70 -3.52
N TRP A 22 -8.48 -26.40 -2.69
CA TRP A 22 -7.83 -27.66 -3.08
C TRP A 22 -8.84 -28.80 -3.29
N PHE A 23 -9.85 -28.91 -2.40
CA PHE A 23 -10.81 -30.02 -2.44
C PHE A 23 -11.92 -29.83 -3.50
N PHE A 24 -12.47 -28.62 -3.61
CA PHE A 24 -13.60 -28.31 -4.50
C PHE A 24 -13.20 -27.66 -5.82
N GLY A 25 -11.93 -27.23 -5.96
CA GLY A 25 -11.37 -26.73 -7.21
C GLY A 25 -12.20 -25.60 -7.83
N THR A 26 -12.63 -25.79 -9.08
CA THR A 26 -13.36 -24.77 -9.86
C THR A 26 -14.72 -24.39 -9.28
N ALA A 27 -15.32 -25.22 -8.42
CA ALA A 27 -16.58 -24.88 -7.77
C ALA A 27 -16.45 -23.67 -6.81
N MET A 28 -15.27 -23.44 -6.24
CA MET A 28 -15.01 -22.28 -5.36
C MET A 28 -15.03 -20.94 -6.11
N LEU A 29 -14.86 -20.94 -7.44
CA LEU A 29 -14.96 -19.71 -8.25
C LEU A 29 -16.35 -19.05 -8.14
N SER A 30 -17.38 -19.82 -7.79
CA SER A 30 -18.74 -19.29 -7.56
C SER A 30 -18.82 -18.34 -6.36
N ILE A 31 -17.87 -18.39 -5.42
CA ILE A 31 -17.82 -17.55 -4.22
C ILE A 31 -16.76 -16.44 -4.37
N ALA A 32 -15.94 -16.47 -5.44
CA ALA A 32 -14.85 -15.51 -5.65
C ALA A 32 -15.29 -14.03 -5.65
N TRP A 33 -16.55 -13.75 -6.00
CA TRP A 33 -17.13 -12.40 -5.94
C TRP A 33 -17.08 -11.79 -4.53
N VAL A 34 -17.09 -12.61 -3.48
CA VAL A 34 -16.96 -12.17 -2.08
C VAL A 34 -15.57 -11.58 -1.83
N GLY A 35 -14.54 -12.28 -2.31
CA GLY A 35 -13.15 -11.79 -2.26
C GLY A 35 -12.97 -10.54 -3.11
N THR A 36 -13.53 -10.51 -4.33
CA THR A 36 -13.50 -9.31 -5.19
C THR A 36 -14.16 -8.11 -4.51
N PHE A 37 -15.35 -8.30 -3.94
CA PHE A 37 -16.05 -7.25 -3.19
C PHE A 37 -15.22 -6.73 -2.02
N PHE A 38 -14.59 -7.62 -1.25
CA PHE A 38 -13.72 -7.23 -0.14
C PHE A 38 -12.51 -6.42 -0.62
N LEU A 39 -11.84 -6.85 -1.69
CA LEU A 39 -10.69 -6.13 -2.25
C LEU A 39 -11.08 -4.76 -2.81
N ASP A 40 -12.23 -4.65 -3.47
CA ASP A 40 -12.69 -3.37 -4.02
C ASP A 40 -13.17 -2.42 -2.92
N ALA A 41 -13.80 -2.94 -1.86
CA ALA A 41 -14.09 -2.17 -0.65
C ALA A 41 -12.81 -1.68 0.02
N LEU A 42 -11.75 -2.49 0.07
CA LEU A 42 -10.43 -2.08 0.57
C LEU A 42 -9.86 -0.94 -0.29
N LYS A 43 -9.80 -1.12 -1.61
CA LYS A 43 -9.30 -0.10 -2.56
C LYS A 43 -10.03 1.23 -2.44
N MET A 44 -11.34 1.19 -2.24
CA MET A 44 -12.18 2.39 -2.05
C MET A 44 -11.74 3.22 -0.83
N LEU A 45 -11.21 2.59 0.22
CA LEU A 45 -10.74 3.29 1.42
C LEU A 45 -9.33 3.88 1.27
N ILE A 46 -8.50 3.37 0.35
CA ILE A 46 -7.08 3.70 0.25
C ILE A 46 -6.87 5.20 0.04
N VAL A 47 -7.47 5.77 -1.01
CA VAL A 47 -7.21 7.16 -1.40
C VAL A 47 -7.68 8.16 -0.33
N PRO A 48 -8.93 8.10 0.17
CA PRO A 48 -9.38 9.05 1.19
C PRO A 48 -8.59 8.92 2.50
N LEU A 49 -8.23 7.69 2.88
CA LEU A 49 -7.44 7.44 4.07
C LEU A 49 -6.03 8.02 3.94
N ILE A 50 -5.34 7.80 2.82
CA ILE A 50 -4.00 8.35 2.60
C ILE A 50 -4.02 9.87 2.64
N ILE A 51 -4.99 10.51 1.97
CA ILE A 51 -5.10 11.98 1.96
C ILE A 51 -5.26 12.50 3.39
N ALA A 52 -6.23 11.96 4.14
CA ALA A 52 -6.48 12.37 5.51
C ALA A 52 -5.29 12.09 6.44
N ALA A 53 -4.76 10.86 6.41
CA ALA A 53 -3.68 10.42 7.28
C ALA A 53 -2.37 11.17 7.02
N VAL A 54 -1.99 11.38 5.76
CA VAL A 54 -0.75 12.09 5.42
C VAL A 54 -0.87 13.56 5.79
N ILE A 55 -1.97 14.24 5.43
CA ILE A 55 -2.14 15.66 5.76
C ILE A 55 -2.12 15.85 7.28
N THR A 56 -2.89 15.06 8.03
CA THR A 56 -2.93 15.12 9.50
C THR A 56 -1.57 14.84 10.15
N SER A 57 -0.83 13.85 9.64
CA SER A 57 0.51 13.52 10.13
C SER A 57 1.49 14.68 9.95
N ILE A 58 1.45 15.35 8.79
CA ILE A 58 2.32 16.49 8.49
C ILE A 58 1.93 17.71 9.33
N THR A 59 0.63 17.99 9.47
CA THR A 59 0.16 19.12 10.28
C THR A 59 0.46 18.95 11.76
N ALA A 60 0.42 17.72 12.28
CA ALA A 60 0.75 17.41 13.66
C ALA A 60 2.23 17.63 14.01
N ILE A 61 3.14 17.51 13.02
CA ILE A 61 4.58 17.76 13.22
C ILE A 61 4.86 19.27 13.39
N GLY A 62 4.10 20.13 12.72
CA GLY A 62 4.15 21.60 12.84
C GLY A 62 5.40 22.30 12.28
N ASP A 63 6.59 21.71 12.45
CA ASP A 63 7.87 22.28 12.01
C ASP A 63 8.44 21.57 10.76
N VAL A 64 8.51 22.33 9.67
CA VAL A 64 9.05 21.90 8.37
C VAL A 64 10.50 21.42 8.47
N ARG A 65 11.32 21.98 9.38
CA ARG A 65 12.72 21.58 9.56
C ARG A 65 12.85 20.21 10.21
N HIS A 66 11.93 19.87 11.12
CA HIS A 66 11.84 18.54 11.70
C HIS A 66 11.39 17.52 10.66
N LEU A 67 10.45 17.88 9.79
CA LEU A 67 9.99 17.03 8.69
C LEU A 67 11.13 16.66 7.73
N GLY A 68 11.94 17.62 7.29
CA GLY A 68 13.05 17.35 6.38
C GLY A 68 14.11 16.40 6.96
N LYS A 69 14.46 16.58 8.24
CA LYS A 69 15.39 15.66 8.95
C LYS A 69 14.79 14.27 9.07
N LEU A 70 13.55 14.17 9.54
CA LEU A 70 12.87 12.88 9.72
C LEU A 70 12.70 12.13 8.40
N GLY A 71 12.31 12.85 7.33
CA GLY A 71 12.20 12.31 5.99
C GLY A 71 13.53 11.78 5.46
N GLY A 72 14.62 12.55 5.60
CA GLY A 72 15.96 12.11 5.20
C GLY A 72 16.43 10.86 5.95
N PHE A 73 16.24 10.82 7.28
CA PHE A 73 16.54 9.62 8.08
C PHE A 73 15.70 8.42 7.66
N THR A 74 14.42 8.64 7.33
CA THR A 74 13.50 7.59 6.89
C THR A 74 13.91 7.03 5.54
N VAL A 75 14.27 7.87 4.57
CA VAL A 75 14.78 7.44 3.27
C VAL A 75 16.06 6.62 3.42
N LEU A 76 17.01 7.10 4.23
CA LEU A 76 18.26 6.38 4.48
C LEU A 76 18.00 5.01 5.16
N TYR A 77 17.08 4.97 6.12
CA TYR A 77 16.67 3.75 6.79
C TYR A 77 16.07 2.74 5.81
N TYR A 78 15.13 3.16 4.96
CA TYR A 78 14.51 2.27 3.97
C TYR A 78 15.49 1.82 2.88
N LEU A 79 16.35 2.70 2.39
CA LEU A 79 17.38 2.32 1.41
C LEU A 79 18.37 1.31 1.99
N SER A 80 18.79 1.52 3.24
CA SER A 80 19.73 0.62 3.91
C SER A 80 19.12 -0.76 4.17
N THR A 81 17.90 -0.80 4.71
CA THR A 81 17.18 -2.06 4.98
C THR A 81 16.82 -2.80 3.69
N THR A 82 16.43 -2.08 2.62
CA THR A 82 16.18 -2.67 1.30
C THR A 82 17.45 -3.24 0.68
N ALA A 83 18.57 -2.52 0.76
CA ALA A 83 19.86 -3.02 0.28
C ALA A 83 20.29 -4.30 1.00
N ILE A 84 20.10 -4.36 2.33
CA ILE A 84 20.35 -5.56 3.13
C ILE A 84 19.42 -6.71 2.71
N ALA A 85 18.12 -6.43 2.53
CA ALA A 85 17.15 -7.44 2.11
C ALA A 85 17.48 -8.00 0.71
N VAL A 86 17.82 -7.15 -0.26
CA VAL A 86 18.27 -7.55 -1.60
C VAL A 86 19.54 -8.40 -1.51
N PHE A 87 20.50 -8.00 -0.69
CA PHE A 87 21.73 -8.77 -0.49
C PHE A 87 21.45 -10.18 0.05
N ILE A 88 20.62 -10.29 1.09
CA ILE A 88 20.21 -11.59 1.65
C ILE A 88 19.47 -12.42 0.60
N GLY A 89 18.55 -11.80 -0.15
CA GLY A 89 17.80 -12.47 -1.22
C GLY A 89 18.72 -13.03 -2.32
N LEU A 90 19.71 -12.24 -2.76
CA LEU A 90 20.69 -12.67 -3.74
C LEU A 90 21.54 -13.84 -3.23
N VAL A 91 21.99 -13.79 -1.97
CA VAL A 91 22.72 -14.90 -1.35
C VAL A 91 21.87 -16.17 -1.30
N ALA A 92 20.62 -16.06 -0.83
CA ALA A 92 19.71 -17.20 -0.72
C ALA A 92 19.41 -17.82 -2.10
N VAL A 93 19.14 -17.01 -3.12
CA VAL A 93 18.90 -17.48 -4.49
C VAL A 93 20.13 -18.20 -5.07
N ASN A 94 21.34 -17.69 -4.82
CA ASN A 94 22.57 -18.33 -5.31
C ASN A 94 22.89 -19.66 -4.59
N ILE A 95 22.42 -19.83 -3.35
CA ILE A 95 22.60 -21.08 -2.59
C ILE A 95 21.53 -22.12 -2.95
N ILE A 96 20.25 -21.72 -2.93
CA ILE A 96 19.12 -22.63 -3.16
C ILE A 96 19.00 -22.98 -4.65
N GLN A 97 19.44 -22.08 -5.54
CA GLN A 97 19.35 -22.21 -7.00
C GLN A 97 17.96 -22.65 -7.48
N PRO A 98 16.88 -21.95 -7.07
CA PRO A 98 15.53 -22.32 -7.47
C PRO A 98 15.39 -22.16 -9.00
N GLY A 99 15.12 -23.26 -9.70
CA GLY A 99 14.93 -23.28 -11.16
C GLY A 99 15.91 -24.19 -11.93
N VAL A 100 16.94 -24.74 -11.29
CA VAL A 100 17.78 -25.77 -11.91
C VAL A 100 16.91 -27.01 -12.18
N GLY A 101 16.80 -27.43 -13.44
CA GLY A 101 15.99 -28.57 -13.88
C GLY A 101 14.55 -28.25 -14.32
N THR A 102 14.13 -26.97 -14.32
CA THR A 102 12.81 -26.54 -14.86
C THR A 102 12.88 -25.98 -16.27
N GLU A 103 13.99 -26.21 -16.99
CA GLU A 103 14.30 -25.61 -18.31
C GLU A 103 13.24 -25.96 -19.39
N GLN A 104 12.60 -27.12 -19.29
CA GLN A 104 11.52 -27.53 -20.19
C GLN A 104 10.19 -26.76 -19.98
N LEU A 105 9.99 -26.11 -18.83
CA LEU A 105 8.76 -25.38 -18.50
C LEU A 105 8.79 -23.91 -18.98
N SER A 106 9.92 -23.43 -19.47
CA SER A 106 10.18 -22.01 -19.76
C SER A 106 10.10 -21.62 -21.24
N GLN A 107 9.47 -22.43 -22.10
CA GLN A 107 9.46 -22.21 -23.58
C GLN A 107 8.69 -20.96 -24.05
N THR A 108 8.15 -20.14 -23.16
CA THR A 108 7.58 -18.84 -23.50
C THR A 108 8.00 -17.85 -22.42
N ILE A 109 9.12 -17.17 -22.65
CA ILE A 109 9.36 -15.89 -21.99
C ILE A 109 8.26 -14.97 -22.52
N PRO A 110 7.37 -14.43 -21.68
CA PRO A 110 6.38 -13.46 -22.13
C PRO A 110 7.09 -12.27 -22.78
N ASP A 111 6.64 -11.85 -23.97
CA ASP A 111 7.19 -10.70 -24.70
C ASP A 111 7.20 -9.41 -23.84
N ASP A 112 6.37 -9.37 -22.79
CA ASP A 112 6.26 -8.29 -21.80
C ASP A 112 7.56 -8.01 -21.00
N ILE A 113 8.53 -8.93 -21.03
CA ILE A 113 9.81 -8.82 -20.31
C ILE A 113 10.91 -8.23 -21.20
N VAL A 114 10.76 -8.31 -22.53
CA VAL A 114 11.77 -7.85 -23.49
C VAL A 114 11.54 -6.36 -23.79
N GLY A 115 12.28 -5.48 -23.11
CA GLY A 115 12.36 -4.06 -23.49
C GLY A 115 11.89 -3.04 -22.45
N LYS A 116 11.64 -3.43 -21.19
CA LYS A 116 11.63 -2.44 -20.11
C LYS A 116 13.05 -1.92 -19.91
N GLU A 117 13.38 -0.82 -20.58
CA GLU A 117 14.58 -0.05 -20.25
C GLU A 117 14.57 0.25 -18.75
N ALA A 118 15.76 0.20 -18.13
CA ALA A 118 15.91 0.53 -16.73
C ALA A 118 15.38 1.96 -16.52
N THR A 119 14.24 2.08 -15.84
CA THR A 119 13.63 3.38 -15.52
C THR A 119 14.68 4.23 -14.83
N GLY A 120 15.06 5.34 -15.45
CA GLY A 120 16.13 6.19 -14.95
C GLY A 120 15.72 6.83 -13.62
N PHE A 121 16.70 7.23 -12.81
CA PHE A 121 16.43 8.00 -11.59
C PHE A 121 15.62 9.28 -11.88
N ALA A 122 15.87 9.91 -13.03
CA ALA A 122 15.11 11.07 -13.48
C ALA A 122 13.64 10.74 -13.76
N ASP A 123 13.35 9.60 -14.40
CA ASP A 123 11.97 9.17 -14.67
C ASP A 123 11.21 8.92 -13.38
N ILE A 124 11.86 8.31 -12.38
CA ILE A 124 11.26 8.13 -11.04
C ILE A 124 10.91 9.47 -10.41
N ILE A 125 11.78 10.48 -10.51
CA ILE A 125 11.46 11.82 -10.00
C ILE A 125 10.27 12.42 -10.75
N LEU A 126 10.21 12.25 -12.07
CA LEU A 126 9.09 12.76 -12.87
C LEU A 126 7.77 12.09 -12.49
N THR A 127 7.79 10.82 -12.07
CA THR A 127 6.58 10.13 -11.56
C THR A 127 6.09 10.65 -10.20
N LEU A 128 6.88 11.44 -9.46
CA LEU A 128 6.45 12.03 -8.18
C LEU A 128 5.38 13.10 -8.34
N ILE A 129 5.23 13.68 -9.54
CA ILE A 129 4.30 14.76 -9.81
C ILE A 129 3.37 14.30 -10.93
N SER A 130 2.06 14.41 -10.70
CA SER A 130 1.05 14.15 -11.71
C SER A 130 0.39 15.45 -12.15
N PRO A 131 0.09 15.62 -13.46
CA PRO A 131 -0.68 16.75 -13.94
C PRO A 131 -2.14 16.74 -13.45
N SER A 132 -2.66 15.60 -12.99
CA SER A 132 -4.04 15.46 -12.50
C SER A 132 -4.12 14.56 -11.27
N LEU A 133 -4.41 15.16 -10.11
CA LEU A 133 -4.61 14.41 -8.86
C LEU A 133 -5.82 13.47 -8.91
N VAL A 134 -6.86 13.85 -9.66
CA VAL A 134 -8.08 13.06 -9.80
C VAL A 134 -7.81 11.80 -10.61
N ASP A 135 -7.03 11.90 -11.70
CA ASP A 135 -6.65 10.73 -12.50
C ASP A 135 -5.75 9.78 -11.69
N SER A 136 -4.76 10.33 -10.96
CA SER A 136 -3.92 9.52 -10.06
C SER A 136 -4.74 8.84 -8.95
N ALA A 137 -5.76 9.51 -8.40
CA ALA A 137 -6.69 8.90 -7.45
C ALA A 137 -7.52 7.77 -8.09
N ALA A 138 -8.02 7.96 -9.30
CA ALA A 138 -8.79 6.96 -10.03
C ALA A 138 -7.96 5.72 -10.40
N ARG A 139 -6.68 5.92 -10.72
CA ARG A 139 -5.74 4.85 -11.08
C ARG A 139 -4.98 4.25 -9.90
N LEU A 140 -5.24 4.72 -8.67
CA LEU A 140 -4.49 4.34 -7.46
C LEU A 140 -2.97 4.58 -7.58
N GLU A 141 -2.58 5.63 -8.28
CA GLU A 141 -1.20 6.12 -8.31
C GLU A 141 -0.90 6.89 -7.02
N LEU A 142 -0.46 6.16 -6.00
CA LEU A 142 -0.35 6.69 -4.63
C LEU A 142 0.77 7.72 -4.46
N LEU A 143 1.86 7.56 -5.20
CA LEU A 143 3.08 8.34 -5.03
C LEU A 143 2.85 9.85 -5.32
N PRO A 144 2.24 10.26 -6.45
CA PRO A 144 1.81 11.65 -6.67
C PRO A 144 0.87 12.19 -5.59
N ILE A 145 -0.08 11.37 -5.13
CA ILE A 145 -1.06 11.76 -4.10
C ILE A 145 -0.36 12.06 -2.78
N ILE A 146 0.57 11.21 -2.37
CA ILE A 146 1.35 11.38 -1.14
C ILE A 146 2.21 12.64 -1.23
N VAL A 147 2.91 12.87 -2.35
CA VAL A 147 3.75 14.06 -2.56
C VAL A 147 2.90 15.33 -2.48
N PHE A 148 1.73 15.35 -3.12
CA PHE A 148 0.78 16.44 -3.00
C PHE A 148 0.31 16.66 -1.56
N CYS A 149 -0.08 15.59 -0.85
CA CYS A 149 -0.55 15.69 0.53
C CYS A 149 0.52 16.23 1.48
N ILE A 150 1.79 15.86 1.27
CA ILE A 150 2.92 16.41 2.02
C ILE A 150 3.08 17.90 1.74
N ALA A 151 3.09 18.31 0.46
CA ALA A 151 3.20 19.72 0.09
C ALA A 151 2.01 20.55 0.63
N PHE A 152 0.80 20.01 0.54
CA PHE A 152 -0.42 20.61 1.08
C PHE A 152 -0.36 20.75 2.61
N GLY A 153 0.03 19.69 3.31
CA GLY A 153 0.19 19.71 4.77
C GLY A 153 1.23 20.72 5.23
N ILE A 154 2.37 20.83 4.54
CA ILE A 154 3.41 21.84 4.81
C ILE A 154 2.86 23.25 4.58
N ALA A 155 2.16 23.48 3.46
CA ALA A 155 1.56 24.79 3.21
C ALA A 155 0.52 25.13 4.30
N LEU A 156 -0.25 24.14 4.74
CA LEU A 156 -1.26 24.30 5.77
C LEU A 156 -0.68 24.70 7.13
N THR A 157 0.48 24.15 7.54
CA THR A 157 1.14 24.54 8.81
C THR A 157 1.63 25.99 8.80
N THR A 158 1.90 26.56 7.61
CA THR A 158 2.34 27.96 7.50
C THR A 158 1.23 28.98 7.67
N LEU A 159 -0.04 28.55 7.63
CA LEU A 159 -1.22 29.44 7.70
C LEU A 159 -1.65 29.82 9.13
N GLY A 160 -1.03 29.25 10.17
CA GLY A 160 -1.36 29.53 11.57
C GLY A 160 -2.84 29.23 11.88
N GLU A 161 -3.52 30.14 12.59
CA GLU A 161 -4.92 29.97 13.02
C GLU A 161 -5.91 29.74 11.85
N ARG A 162 -5.63 30.29 10.67
CA ARG A 162 -6.47 30.07 9.48
C ARG A 162 -6.40 28.63 8.99
N GLY A 163 -5.29 27.93 9.22
CA GLY A 163 -5.12 26.54 8.86
C GLY A 163 -5.89 25.57 9.77
N THR A 164 -6.16 25.97 11.02
CA THR A 164 -6.76 25.09 12.04
C THR A 164 -8.10 24.49 11.62
N THR A 165 -8.95 25.26 10.92
CA THR A 165 -10.25 24.74 10.45
C THR A 165 -10.08 23.59 9.46
N ILE A 166 -9.11 23.71 8.55
CA ILE A 166 -8.83 22.70 7.53
C ILE A 166 -8.13 21.50 8.17
N SER A 167 -7.18 21.72 9.09
CA SER A 167 -6.52 20.64 9.84
C SER A 167 -7.54 19.80 10.60
N ASN A 168 -8.46 20.43 11.34
CA ASN A 168 -9.50 19.74 12.11
C ASN A 168 -10.45 18.94 11.19
N PHE A 169 -10.72 19.42 9.97
CA PHE A 169 -11.49 18.66 8.98
C PHE A 169 -10.76 17.37 8.60
N PHE A 170 -9.47 17.43 8.28
CA PHE A 170 -8.70 16.24 7.92
C PHE A 170 -8.48 15.29 9.09
N GLU A 171 -8.37 15.80 10.33
CA GLU A 171 -8.37 14.97 11.54
C GLU A 171 -9.67 14.19 11.69
N GLY A 172 -10.81 14.87 11.61
CA GLY A 172 -12.12 14.21 11.66
C GLY A 172 -12.32 13.21 10.51
N LEU A 173 -11.83 13.54 9.31
CA LEU A 173 -11.85 12.61 8.18
C LEU A 173 -10.99 11.36 8.46
N ASN A 174 -9.79 11.53 9.00
CA ASN A 174 -8.90 10.42 9.36
C ASN A 174 -9.55 9.49 10.38
N ASP A 175 -10.19 10.05 11.42
CA ASP A 175 -10.90 9.26 12.44
C ASP A 175 -12.07 8.46 11.84
N VAL A 176 -12.85 9.06 10.93
CA VAL A 176 -13.92 8.37 10.22
C VAL A 176 -13.35 7.24 9.35
N MET A 177 -12.27 7.50 8.60
CA MET A 177 -11.63 6.50 7.75
C MET A 177 -11.07 5.34 8.58
N MET A 178 -10.44 5.61 9.72
CA MET A 178 -9.96 4.58 10.64
C MET A 178 -11.11 3.71 11.16
N LYS A 179 -12.28 4.31 11.44
CA LYS A 179 -13.47 3.54 11.84
C LYS A 179 -14.01 2.66 10.71
N LEU A 180 -14.01 3.14 9.47
CA LEU A 180 -14.36 2.33 8.30
C LEU A 180 -13.39 1.17 8.09
N VAL A 181 -12.09 1.38 8.30
CA VAL A 181 -11.07 0.31 8.24
C VAL A 181 -11.37 -0.78 9.28
N ILE A 182 -11.74 -0.39 10.52
CA ILE A 182 -12.11 -1.36 11.56
C ILE A 182 -13.35 -2.17 11.16
N TRP A 183 -14.37 -1.52 10.56
CA TRP A 183 -15.55 -2.22 10.06
C TRP A 183 -15.19 -3.20 8.94
N LEU A 184 -14.35 -2.78 8.00
CA LEU A 184 -13.85 -3.63 6.93
C LEU A 184 -13.05 -4.83 7.48
N MET A 185 -12.28 -4.63 8.56
CA MET A 185 -11.53 -5.70 9.23
C MET A 185 -12.41 -6.78 9.82
N TYR A 186 -13.64 -6.48 10.24
CA TYR A 186 -14.59 -7.53 10.64
C TYR A 186 -15.07 -8.40 9.49
N LEU A 187 -15.04 -7.88 8.24
CA LEU A 187 -15.36 -8.64 7.02
C LEU A 187 -14.17 -9.45 6.49
N ALA A 188 -12.95 -9.12 6.91
CA ALA A 188 -11.72 -9.73 6.39
C ALA A 188 -11.68 -11.26 6.44
N PRO A 189 -12.11 -11.96 7.51
CA PRO A 189 -12.11 -13.42 7.52
C PRO A 189 -12.91 -14.05 6.38
N VAL A 190 -14.01 -13.41 5.98
CA VAL A 190 -14.90 -13.87 4.92
C VAL A 190 -14.39 -13.47 3.55
N GLY A 191 -13.76 -12.29 3.42
CA GLY A 191 -13.14 -11.86 2.16
C GLY A 191 -11.83 -12.58 1.84
N ILE A 192 -11.13 -13.10 2.85
CA ILE A 192 -9.87 -13.86 2.70
C ILE A 192 -10.11 -15.36 2.45
N PHE A 193 -11.25 -15.90 2.91
CA PHE A 193 -11.69 -17.28 2.63
C PHE A 193 -12.03 -17.46 1.14
#